data_AF-A0A1Y2AWH3-F1
#
_entry.id   AF-A0A1Y2AWH3-F1
#
_cell.length_a   1.000
_cell.length_b   1.000
_cell.length_c   1.000
_cell.angle_alpha   90.00
_cell.angle_beta   90.00
_cell.angle_gamma   90.00
#
_symmetry.space_group_name_H-M   'P 1'
#
loop_
_entity.id
_entity.type
_entity.pdbx_description
1 polymer ?
#
loop_
_entity_poly.entity_id
_entity_poly.type
_entity_poly.pdbx_seq_one_letter_code
_entity_poly.pdbx_strand_id
1 'polypeptide(L)'
;MPGIINSALAPFTLKGFYLLTWGTALGSNVWNTLSGYRTYKTIPHQTFGQLQSKLTPLFFSFSTLTTSALLLTHLYFHPGLISSPTVPPHWATSEEGIQGLLILGGLVPNLLNWLVLGPATTKVMFERHRVERLEGKEHDEPNPSEEMSKENKKFSTLHGIASALHLVSFLSLAGLGLAVSM
;
A
#
# COMPACT_ATOMS: atom_id res chain seq x y z
N MET A 1 12.71 33.35 -21.83
CA MET A 1 13.37 32.83 -20.61
C MET A 1 12.48 32.73 -19.36
N PRO A 2 11.50 33.62 -19.05
CA PRO A 2 10.66 33.46 -17.85
C PRO A 2 9.83 32.16 -17.83
N GLY A 3 9.44 31.65 -19.00
CA GLY A 3 8.71 30.39 -19.12
C GLY A 3 9.49 29.15 -18.65
N ILE A 4 10.80 29.10 -18.89
CA ILE A 4 11.63 27.93 -18.52
C ILE A 4 11.78 27.82 -16.99
N ILE A 5 11.95 28.96 -16.31
CA ILE A 5 12.08 29.00 -14.84
C ILE A 5 10.73 28.65 -14.18
N ASN A 6 9.62 29.20 -14.68
CA ASN A 6 8.29 28.87 -14.16
C ASN A 6 7.94 27.37 -14.36
N SER A 7 8.33 26.79 -15.50
CA SER A 7 8.19 25.33 -15.73
C SER A 7 9.11 24.50 -14.83
N ALA A 8 10.34 24.95 -14.58
CA ALA A 8 11.28 24.26 -13.69
C ALA A 8 10.82 24.28 -12.22
N LEU A 9 10.08 25.32 -11.81
CA LEU A 9 9.54 25.45 -10.46
C LEU A 9 8.18 24.77 -10.26
N ALA A 10 7.52 24.34 -11.34
CA ALA A 10 6.19 23.73 -11.30
C ALA A 10 6.07 22.56 -10.29
N PRO A 11 7.05 21.65 -10.15
CA PRO A 11 7.00 20.56 -9.16
C PRO A 11 7.03 21.05 -7.70
N PHE A 12 7.58 22.23 -7.45
CA PHE A 12 7.67 22.85 -6.11
C PHE A 12 6.45 23.72 -5.76
N THR A 13 5.47 23.82 -6.65
CA THR A 13 4.16 24.37 -6.31
C THR A 13 3.34 23.35 -5.53
N LEU A 14 2.33 23.78 -4.79
CA LEU A 14 1.49 22.84 -4.04
C LEU A 14 0.74 21.85 -4.96
N LYS A 15 0.39 22.27 -6.18
CA LYS A 15 -0.20 21.39 -7.21
C LYS A 15 0.82 20.38 -7.74
N GLY A 16 2.06 20.82 -7.98
CA GLY A 16 3.16 19.94 -8.35
C GLY A 16 3.47 18.93 -7.25
N PHE A 17 3.49 19.36 -5.99
CA PHE A 17 3.64 18.51 -4.82
C PHE A 17 2.53 17.46 -4.73
N TYR A 18 1.26 17.84 -4.94
CA TYR A 18 0.14 16.90 -5.01
C TYR A 18 0.38 15.81 -6.06
N LEU A 19 0.73 16.21 -7.29
CA LEU A 19 0.95 15.28 -8.40
C LEU A 19 2.16 14.36 -8.17
N LEU A 20 3.26 14.90 -7.65
CA LEU A 20 4.45 14.12 -7.29
C LEU A 20 4.14 13.11 -6.18
N THR A 21 3.39 13.52 -5.16
CA THR A 21 3.03 12.67 -4.03
C THR A 21 2.12 11.53 -4.49
N TRP A 22 1.11 11.84 -5.32
CA TRP A 22 0.26 10.84 -5.95
C TRP A 22 1.04 9.87 -6.84
N GLY A 23 1.86 10.39 -7.76
CA GLY A 23 2.66 9.58 -8.67
C GLY A 23 3.66 8.68 -7.93
N THR A 24 4.25 9.19 -6.85
CA THR A 24 5.14 8.42 -5.96
C THR A 24 4.37 7.31 -5.24
N ALA A 25 3.18 7.59 -4.71
CA ALA A 25 2.35 6.58 -4.04
C ALA A 25 1.92 5.46 -5.01
N LEU A 26 1.41 5.81 -6.19
CA LEU A 26 1.02 4.85 -7.22
C LEU A 26 2.23 4.05 -7.73
N GLY A 27 3.33 4.73 -8.08
CA GLY A 27 4.56 4.11 -8.54
C GLY A 27 5.16 3.15 -7.53
N SER A 28 5.06 3.46 -6.23
CA SER A 28 5.51 2.58 -5.15
C SER A 28 4.68 1.28 -5.09
N ASN A 29 3.36 1.36 -5.27
CA ASN A 29 2.50 0.16 -5.32
C ASN A 29 2.83 -0.73 -6.54
N VAL A 30 3.04 -0.12 -7.72
CA VAL A 30 3.48 -0.83 -8.93
C VAL A 30 4.82 -1.52 -8.68
N TRP A 31 5.79 -0.79 -8.16
CA TRP A 31 7.13 -1.32 -7.89
C TRP A 31 7.11 -2.43 -6.84
N ASN A 32 6.35 -2.27 -5.75
CA ASN A 32 6.21 -3.30 -4.72
C ASN A 32 5.70 -4.62 -5.30
N THR A 33 4.68 -4.55 -6.17
CA THR A 33 4.11 -5.74 -6.84
C THR A 33 5.14 -6.41 -7.76
N LEU A 34 5.79 -5.64 -8.64
CA LEU A 34 6.75 -6.17 -9.61
C LEU A 34 8.00 -6.74 -8.94
N SER A 35 8.59 -5.97 -8.02
CA SER A 35 9.79 -6.39 -7.30
C SER A 35 9.51 -7.56 -6.37
N GLY A 36 8.35 -7.58 -5.68
CA GLY A 36 7.90 -8.68 -4.84
C GLY A 36 7.78 -9.98 -5.62
N TYR A 37 7.08 -9.95 -6.76
CA TYR A 37 6.95 -11.12 -7.65
C TYR A 37 8.30 -11.62 -8.15
N ARG A 38 9.14 -10.72 -8.66
CA ARG A 38 10.46 -11.09 -9.19
C ARG A 38 11.33 -11.71 -8.09
N THR A 39 11.34 -11.11 -6.90
CA THR A 39 12.13 -11.60 -5.76
C THR A 39 11.64 -12.97 -5.32
N TYR A 40 10.33 -13.17 -5.16
CA TYR A 40 9.74 -14.47 -4.80
C TYR A 40 10.16 -15.59 -5.76
N LYS A 41 10.26 -15.28 -7.06
CA LYS A 41 10.68 -16.25 -8.09
C LYS A 41 12.19 -16.47 -8.18
N THR A 42 13.02 -15.66 -7.53
CA THR A 42 14.47 -15.64 -7.75
C THR A 42 15.27 -16.19 -6.57
N ILE A 43 14.79 -16.05 -5.34
CA ILE A 43 15.52 -16.46 -4.13
C ILE A 43 14.76 -17.50 -3.31
N PRO A 44 15.44 -18.32 -2.47
CA PRO A 44 14.78 -19.31 -1.62
C PRO A 44 13.70 -18.71 -0.71
N HIS A 45 12.62 -19.46 -0.45
CA HIS A 45 11.44 -18.96 0.27
C HIS A 45 11.74 -18.38 1.67
N GLN A 46 12.65 -19.01 2.43
CA GLN A 46 13.06 -18.49 3.74
C GLN A 46 13.85 -17.17 3.63
N THR A 47 14.72 -17.06 2.62
CA THR A 47 15.45 -15.81 2.34
C THR A 47 14.51 -14.71 1.89
N PHE A 48 13.53 -15.04 1.04
CA PHE A 48 12.44 -14.13 0.65
C PHE A 48 11.67 -13.65 1.88
N GLY A 49 11.25 -14.55 2.76
CA GLY A 49 10.54 -14.19 3.99
C GLY A 49 11.34 -13.24 4.88
N GLN A 50 12.63 -13.52 5.08
CA GLN A 50 13.52 -12.63 5.83
C GLN A 50 13.63 -11.24 5.19
N LEU A 51 13.80 -11.17 3.87
CA LEU A 51 13.85 -9.89 3.15
C LEU A 51 12.52 -9.14 3.28
N GLN A 52 11.39 -9.82 3.10
CA GLN A 52 10.05 -9.23 3.25
C GLN A 52 9.79 -8.72 4.66
N SER A 53 10.31 -9.38 5.70
CA SER A 53 10.19 -8.90 7.09
C SER A 53 10.81 -7.51 7.31
N LYS A 54 11.73 -7.09 6.43
CA LYS A 54 12.36 -5.77 6.45
C LYS A 54 11.72 -4.80 5.47
N LEU A 55 11.38 -5.26 4.26
CA LEU A 55 10.79 -4.40 3.23
C LEU A 55 9.33 -4.06 3.50
N THR A 56 8.54 -4.99 4.03
CA THR A 56 7.11 -4.79 4.31
C THR A 56 6.83 -3.58 5.19
N PRO A 57 7.43 -3.43 6.40
CA PRO A 57 7.18 -2.25 7.24
C PRO A 57 7.70 -0.96 6.60
N LEU A 58 8.81 -1.01 5.86
CA LEU A 58 9.35 0.16 5.14
C LEU A 58 8.38 0.62 4.06
N PHE A 59 7.88 -0.30 3.23
CA PHE A 59 6.93 0.00 2.18
C PHE A 59 5.62 0.57 2.74
N PHE A 60 4.99 -0.12 3.70
CA PHE A 60 3.68 0.33 4.19
C PHE A 60 3.76 1.62 5.01
N SER A 61 4.86 1.86 5.75
CA SER A 61 5.09 3.16 6.39
C SER A 61 5.25 4.28 5.36
N PHE A 62 6.12 4.08 4.36
CA PHE A 62 6.34 5.06 3.30
C PHE A 62 5.05 5.36 2.52
N SER A 63 4.31 4.33 2.11
CA SER A 63 3.04 4.46 1.39
C SER A 63 1.97 5.14 2.24
N THR A 64 1.91 4.84 3.54
CA THR A 64 1.00 5.52 4.48
C THR A 64 1.34 7.01 4.56
N LEU A 65 2.59 7.36 4.86
CA LEU A 65 3.04 8.75 5.01
C LEU A 65 2.84 9.56 3.73
N THR A 66 3.21 8.99 2.58
CA THR A 66 3.05 9.62 1.27
C THR A 66 1.56 9.85 0.96
N THR A 67 0.71 8.84 1.18
CA THR A 67 -0.74 9.00 0.93
C THR A 67 -1.40 9.93 1.94
N SER A 68 -0.91 10.01 3.18
CA SER A 68 -1.35 11.03 4.15
C SER A 68 -0.99 12.44 3.69
N ALA A 69 0.22 12.67 3.18
CA ALA A 69 0.61 13.96 2.62
C ALA A 69 -0.28 14.34 1.41
N LEU A 70 -0.62 13.37 0.57
CA LEU A 70 -1.57 13.55 -0.52
C LEU A 70 -2.96 13.97 -0.01
N LEU A 71 -3.48 13.27 1.00
CA LEU A 71 -4.78 13.60 1.61
C LEU A 71 -4.78 15.00 2.23
N LEU A 72 -3.73 15.35 2.99
CA LEU A 72 -3.61 16.68 3.60
C LEU A 72 -3.59 17.78 2.53
N THR A 73 -2.87 17.55 1.45
CA THR A 73 -2.82 18.50 0.32
C THR A 73 -4.18 18.60 -0.38
N HIS A 74 -4.89 17.47 -0.55
CA HIS A 74 -6.25 17.43 -1.07
C HIS A 74 -7.22 18.27 -0.23
N LEU A 75 -7.23 18.05 1.08
CA LEU A 75 -8.08 18.77 2.01
C LEU A 75 -7.72 20.25 2.11
N TYR A 76 -6.45 20.61 1.90
CA TYR A 76 -6.04 22.01 1.79
C TYR A 76 -6.66 22.71 0.57
N PHE A 77 -6.71 22.04 -0.58
CA PHE A 77 -7.39 22.60 -1.76
C PHE A 77 -8.91 22.60 -1.64
N HIS A 78 -9.47 21.68 -0.84
CA HIS A 78 -10.92 21.47 -0.72
C HIS A 78 -11.39 21.52 0.74
N PRO A 79 -11.23 22.66 1.45
CA PRO A 79 -11.54 22.76 2.86
C PRO A 79 -13.03 22.49 3.20
N GLY A 80 -13.92 22.67 2.21
CA GLY A 80 -15.35 22.33 2.32
C GLY A 80 -15.63 20.90 2.78
N LEU A 81 -14.76 19.94 2.42
CA LEU A 81 -14.88 18.53 2.81
C LEU A 81 -14.81 18.31 4.34
N ILE A 82 -14.21 19.25 5.08
CA ILE A 82 -14.01 19.14 6.54
C ILE A 82 -14.59 20.32 7.33
N SER A 83 -15.01 21.41 6.67
CA SER A 83 -15.47 22.62 7.36
C SER A 83 -16.96 22.59 7.73
N SER A 84 -17.83 22.04 6.87
CA SER A 84 -19.27 21.94 7.16
C SER A 84 -19.97 20.92 6.25
N PRO A 85 -20.89 20.09 6.77
CA PRO A 85 -21.68 19.17 5.94
C PRO A 85 -22.66 19.88 5.00
N THR A 86 -22.91 21.18 5.18
CA THR A 86 -23.82 21.98 4.34
C THR A 86 -23.11 22.78 3.25
N VAL A 87 -21.77 22.79 3.24
CA VAL A 87 -20.97 23.56 2.28
C VAL A 87 -20.29 22.60 1.32
N PRO A 88 -20.47 22.73 -0.01
CA PRO A 88 -19.76 21.91 -0.97
C PRO A 88 -18.25 22.25 -0.98
N PRO A 89 -17.37 21.33 -1.41
CA PRO A 89 -17.65 19.97 -1.89
C PRO A 89 -18.06 18.99 -0.79
N HIS A 90 -18.81 17.94 -1.16
CA HIS A 90 -19.27 16.87 -0.28
C HIS A 90 -18.67 15.51 -0.68
N TRP A 91 -18.26 14.71 0.31
CA TRP A 91 -17.54 13.44 0.10
C TRP A 91 -18.19 12.48 -0.91
N ALA A 92 -19.51 12.30 -0.86
CA ALA A 92 -20.17 11.26 -1.67
C ALA A 92 -20.73 11.75 -3.01
N THR A 93 -20.87 13.08 -3.20
CA THR A 93 -21.63 13.64 -4.33
C THR A 93 -20.84 14.62 -5.18
N SER A 94 -19.70 15.12 -4.72
CA SER A 94 -18.81 15.99 -5.49
C SER A 94 -17.60 15.22 -6.02
N GLU A 95 -17.04 15.68 -7.13
CA GLU A 95 -15.85 15.09 -7.74
C GLU A 95 -14.67 15.12 -6.78
N GLU A 96 -14.45 16.24 -6.09
CA GLU A 96 -13.40 16.41 -5.08
C GLU A 96 -13.61 15.48 -3.89
N GLY A 97 -14.87 15.23 -3.52
CA GLY A 97 -15.24 14.26 -2.51
C GLY A 97 -14.87 12.83 -2.90
N ILE A 98 -15.23 12.42 -4.12
CA ILE A 98 -14.91 11.09 -4.66
C ILE A 98 -13.39 10.91 -4.77
N GLN A 99 -12.66 11.92 -5.24
CA GLN A 99 -11.19 11.92 -5.23
C GLN A 99 -10.65 11.73 -3.81
N GLY A 100 -11.20 12.42 -2.82
CA GLY A 100 -10.87 12.22 -1.40
C GLY A 100 -11.11 10.78 -0.92
N LEU A 101 -12.24 10.18 -1.30
CA LEU A 101 -12.56 8.78 -0.97
C LEU A 101 -11.56 7.80 -1.61
N LEU A 102 -11.10 8.07 -2.83
CA LEU A 102 -10.05 7.28 -3.49
C LEU A 102 -8.71 7.42 -2.76
N ILE A 103 -8.34 8.61 -2.27
CA ILE A 103 -7.15 8.77 -1.44
C ILE A 103 -7.29 7.96 -0.14
N LEU A 104 -8.46 8.00 0.51
CA LEU A 104 -8.73 7.20 1.71
C LEU A 104 -8.70 5.68 1.44
N GLY A 105 -9.20 5.25 0.27
CA GLY A 105 -9.08 3.87 -0.22
C GLY A 105 -7.63 3.44 -0.46
N GLY A 106 -6.75 4.39 -0.79
CA GLY A 106 -5.30 4.21 -0.76
C GLY A 106 -4.74 4.09 0.65
N LEU A 107 -5.10 5.04 1.53
CA LEU A 107 -4.48 5.26 2.83
C LEU A 107 -4.85 4.21 3.87
N VAL A 108 -6.14 3.95 4.08
CA VAL A 108 -6.63 3.05 5.14
C VAL A 108 -6.10 1.64 4.91
N PRO A 109 -6.15 1.15 3.65
CA PRO A 109 -5.29 0.15 3.05
C PRO A 109 -3.96 -0.15 3.75
N ASN A 110 -3.08 0.80 3.47
CA ASN A 110 -1.68 0.79 3.85
C ASN A 110 -1.50 0.91 5.35
N LEU A 111 -2.33 1.70 6.04
CA LEU A 111 -2.26 1.86 7.48
C LEU A 111 -2.57 0.54 8.22
N LEU A 112 -3.63 -0.17 7.81
CA LEU A 112 -3.98 -1.48 8.37
C LEU A 112 -2.88 -2.51 8.11
N ASN A 113 -2.34 -2.52 6.89
CA ASN A 113 -1.21 -3.38 6.56
C ASN A 113 0.06 -3.04 7.35
N TRP A 114 0.33 -1.76 7.58
CA TRP A 114 1.49 -1.33 8.34
C TRP A 114 1.40 -1.75 9.81
N LEU A 115 0.28 -1.46 10.45
CA LEU A 115 0.16 -1.54 11.91
C LEU A 115 -0.37 -2.89 12.41
N VAL A 116 -1.12 -3.62 11.57
CA VAL A 116 -1.84 -4.83 12.00
C VAL A 116 -1.40 -6.04 11.18
N LEU A 117 -1.69 -6.06 9.88
CA LEU A 117 -1.56 -7.29 9.10
C LEU A 117 -0.11 -7.63 8.74
N GLY A 118 0.73 -6.64 8.42
CA GLY A 118 2.14 -6.85 8.12
C GLY A 118 2.91 -7.48 9.29
N PRO A 119 2.84 -6.90 10.51
CA PRO A 119 3.44 -7.51 11.70
C PRO A 119 2.90 -8.91 12.00
N ALA A 120 1.58 -9.09 11.93
CA ALA A 120 0.94 -10.39 12.19
C ALA A 120 1.37 -11.46 11.17
N THR A 121 1.38 -11.12 9.88
CA THR A 121 1.81 -12.01 8.80
C THR A 121 3.27 -12.38 8.94
N THR A 122 4.13 -11.40 9.25
CA THR A 122 5.58 -11.62 9.46
C THR A 122 5.83 -12.56 10.64
N LYS A 123 5.09 -12.41 11.74
CA LYS A 123 5.18 -13.31 12.89
C LYS A 123 4.84 -14.75 12.50
N VAL A 124 3.70 -14.96 11.84
CA VAL A 124 3.26 -16.31 11.41
C VAL A 124 4.20 -16.91 10.36
N MET A 125 4.76 -16.10 9.47
CA MET A 125 5.79 -16.53 8.52
C MET A 125 7.02 -17.10 9.23
N PHE A 126 7.51 -16.45 10.29
CA PHE A 126 8.64 -16.97 11.06
C PHE A 126 8.29 -18.23 11.86
N GLU A 127 7.07 -18.35 12.38
CA GLU A 127 6.60 -19.60 12.99
C GLU A 127 6.55 -20.72 11.96
N ARG A 128 6.02 -20.47 10.76
CA ARG A 128 6.04 -21.44 9.67
C ARG A 128 7.47 -21.88 9.32
N HIS A 129 8.41 -20.94 9.20
CA HIS A 129 9.83 -21.27 8.98
C HIS A 129 10.44 -22.09 10.13
N ARG A 130 9.97 -21.89 11.37
CA ARG A 130 10.39 -22.71 12.51
C ARG A 130 9.94 -24.16 12.34
N VAL A 131 8.67 -24.37 11.95
CA VAL A 131 8.13 -25.72 11.69
C VAL A 131 8.87 -26.38 10.53
N GLU A 132 9.12 -25.65 9.43
CA GLU A 132 9.88 -26.15 8.27
C GLU A 132 11.27 -26.70 8.70
N ARG A 133 11.97 -25.99 9.60
CA ARG A 133 13.28 -26.43 10.12
C ARG A 133 13.19 -27.63 11.06
N LEU A 134 12.15 -27.71 11.88
CA LEU A 134 11.99 -28.81 12.85
C LEU A 134 11.60 -30.12 12.15
N GLU A 135 10.77 -30.03 11.11
CA GLU A 135 10.30 -31.19 10.36
C GLU A 135 11.23 -31.57 9.21
N GLY A 136 12.14 -30.68 8.81
CA GLY A 136 13.00 -30.87 7.64
C GLY A 136 12.21 -30.94 6.33
N LYS A 137 11.06 -30.25 6.28
CA LYS A 137 10.12 -30.25 5.14
C LYS A 137 9.73 -28.83 4.76
N GLU A 138 9.60 -28.57 3.47
CA GLU A 138 9.04 -27.32 2.98
C GLU A 138 7.53 -27.24 3.21
N HIS A 139 7.01 -26.00 3.25
CA HIS A 139 5.61 -25.76 3.60
C HIS A 139 4.60 -26.26 2.55
N ASP A 140 5.04 -26.48 1.32
CA ASP A 140 4.22 -26.92 0.17
C ASP A 140 4.46 -28.39 -0.18
N GLU A 141 5.21 -29.13 0.64
CA GLU A 141 5.36 -30.57 0.45
C GLU A 141 4.05 -31.34 0.64
N PRO A 142 3.84 -32.45 -0.09
CA PRO A 142 2.68 -33.32 0.09
C PRO A 142 2.58 -33.87 1.52
N ASN A 143 1.35 -34.04 2.01
CA ASN A 143 1.04 -34.56 3.34
C ASN A 143 1.70 -33.76 4.49
N PRO A 144 1.40 -32.45 4.61
CA PRO A 144 1.93 -31.63 5.70
C PRO A 144 1.45 -32.18 7.05
N SER A 145 2.28 -32.02 8.08
CA SER A 145 1.86 -32.30 9.46
C SER A 145 0.67 -31.43 9.87
N GLU A 146 -0.01 -31.79 10.96
CA GLU A 146 -1.06 -30.95 11.52
C GLU A 146 -0.55 -29.56 11.92
N GLU A 147 0.67 -29.49 12.48
CA GLU A 147 1.32 -28.21 12.85
C GLU A 147 1.63 -27.36 11.62
N MET A 148 2.21 -27.96 10.57
CA MET A 148 2.48 -27.28 9.31
C MET A 148 1.21 -26.77 8.63
N SER A 149 0.16 -27.61 8.56
CA SER A 149 -1.15 -27.25 7.99
C SER A 149 -1.79 -26.07 8.72
N LYS A 150 -1.68 -26.05 10.05
CA LYS A 150 -2.17 -24.95 10.90
C LYS A 150 -1.44 -23.65 10.60
N GLU A 151 -0.10 -23.66 10.55
CA GLU A 151 0.67 -22.44 10.25
C GLU A 151 0.49 -21.98 8.80
N ASN A 152 0.38 -22.90 7.85
CA ASN A 152 0.04 -22.61 6.45
C ASN A 152 -1.29 -21.87 6.33
N LYS A 153 -2.34 -22.36 7.01
CA LYS A 153 -3.67 -21.74 6.97
C LYS A 153 -3.67 -20.33 7.58
N LYS A 154 -2.98 -20.16 8.70
CA LYS A 154 -2.84 -18.83 9.33
C LYS A 154 -2.09 -17.87 8.41
N PHE A 155 -0.98 -18.31 7.84
CA PHE A 155 -0.17 -17.50 6.95
C PHE A 155 -0.97 -17.09 5.71
N SER A 156 -1.59 -18.05 5.02
CA SER A 156 -2.35 -17.79 3.79
C SER A 156 -3.54 -16.86 4.03
N THR A 157 -4.20 -16.97 5.18
CA THR A 157 -5.30 -16.09 5.55
C THR A 157 -4.81 -14.66 5.78
N LEU A 158 -3.80 -14.46 6.63
CA LEU A 158 -3.29 -13.12 6.94
C LEU A 158 -2.64 -12.47 5.71
N HIS A 159 -1.81 -13.21 4.99
CA HIS A 159 -1.17 -12.74 3.77
C HIS A 159 -2.19 -12.43 2.67
N GLY A 160 -3.22 -13.26 2.52
CA GLY A 160 -4.30 -13.04 1.55
C GLY A 160 -5.09 -11.76 1.82
N ILE A 161 -5.47 -11.52 3.08
CA ILE A 161 -6.14 -10.27 3.47
C ILE A 161 -5.21 -9.07 3.23
N ALA A 162 -3.94 -9.17 3.63
CA ALA A 162 -2.97 -8.09 3.43
C ALA A 162 -2.77 -7.75 1.94
N SER A 163 -2.72 -8.78 1.09
CA SER A 163 -2.60 -8.63 -0.36
C SER A 163 -3.85 -8.01 -0.98
N ALA A 164 -5.05 -8.39 -0.52
CA ALA A 164 -6.30 -7.79 -0.96
C ALA A 164 -6.38 -6.30 -0.59
N LEU A 165 -5.98 -5.93 0.63
CA LEU A 165 -5.88 -4.54 1.06
C LEU A 165 -4.88 -3.74 0.21
N HIS A 166 -3.71 -4.32 -0.10
CA HIS A 166 -2.74 -3.69 -0.99
C HIS A 166 -3.32 -3.49 -2.40
N LEU A 167 -4.07 -4.46 -2.94
CA LEU A 167 -4.74 -4.33 -4.23
C LEU A 167 -5.80 -3.22 -4.21
N VAL A 168 -6.60 -3.11 -3.15
CA VAL A 168 -7.54 -1.99 -2.98
C VAL A 168 -6.79 -0.66 -3.01
N SER A 169 -5.67 -0.54 -2.27
CA SER A 169 -4.86 0.66 -2.26
C SER A 169 -4.36 1.04 -3.66
N PHE A 170 -3.81 0.07 -4.39
CA PHE A 170 -3.34 0.24 -5.77
C PHE A 170 -4.47 0.72 -6.70
N LEU A 171 -5.63 0.05 -6.68
CA LEU A 171 -6.76 0.41 -7.54
C LEU A 171 -7.34 1.78 -7.20
N SER A 172 -7.41 2.14 -5.91
CA SER A 172 -7.88 3.47 -5.51
C SER A 172 -6.94 4.58 -5.99
N LEU A 173 -5.63 4.39 -5.88
CA LEU A 173 -4.65 5.38 -6.37
C LEU A 173 -4.62 5.46 -7.90
N ALA A 174 -4.79 4.34 -8.60
CA ALA A 174 -4.93 4.33 -10.06
C ALA A 174 -6.22 5.03 -10.50
N GLY A 175 -7.33 4.74 -9.82
CA GLY A 175 -8.62 5.40 -10.04
C GLY A 175 -8.57 6.91 -9.79
N LEU A 176 -7.81 7.36 -8.78
CA LEU A 176 -7.59 8.79 -8.54
C LEU A 176 -6.89 9.46 -9.72
N GLY A 177 -5.90 8.80 -10.33
CA GLY A 177 -5.24 9.30 -11.53
C GLY A 177 -6.21 9.54 -12.69
N LEU A 178 -7.14 8.61 -12.90
CA LEU A 178 -8.20 8.76 -13.89
C LEU A 178 -9.15 9.91 -13.53
N ALA A 179 -9.58 9.98 -12.27
CA ALA A 179 -10.51 11.00 -11.78
C ALA A 179 -9.95 12.43 -11.80
N VAL A 180 -8.63 12.61 -11.76
CA VAL A 180 -7.97 13.91 -11.86
C VAL A 180 -7.62 14.27 -13.32
N SER A 181 -7.67 13.30 -14.24
CA SER A 181 -7.32 13.50 -15.66
C SER A 181 -8.53 13.77 -16.56
N MET A 182 -9.75 13.59 -16.06
CA MET A 182 -11.00 13.91 -16.74
C MET A 182 -11.42 15.35 -16.41
#